data_AF-A0A3T0KZQ4-F1
#
_entry.id   AF-A0A3T0KZQ4-F1
#
_cell.length_a   1.000
_cell.length_b   1.000
_cell.length_c   1.000
_cell.angle_alpha   90.00
_cell.angle_beta   90.00
_cell.angle_gamma   90.00
#
_symmetry.space_group_name_H-M   'P 1'
#
loop_
_entity.id
_entity.type
_entity.pdbx_description
1 polymer ?
#
loop_
_entity_poly.entity_id
_entity_poly.type
_entity_poly.pdbx_seq_one_letter_code
_entity_poly.pdbx_strand_id
1 'polypeptide(L)'
;MSRVVGFKKIEAVFKKAASLELDKSKADRIIDIVEKKFHDLLLVAVEKTGFNGRDIIMPADMPLTKGFEESIREFKKLEEEVDLKDVLLYLEQIPPLKYPISKELEEVLPEYIGALMLIVARVLKQLGAHKKPSVEDIEKAERILDLTL
;
A
#
# COMPACT_ATOMS: atom_id res chain seq x y z
N MET A 1 8.95 10.56 12.07
CA MET A 1 8.50 9.18 11.81
C MET A 1 8.89 8.86 10.38
N SER A 2 9.53 7.71 10.14
CA SER A 2 9.83 7.26 8.78
C SER A 2 8.53 6.82 8.13
N ARG A 3 8.33 7.21 6.87
CA ARG A 3 7.15 6.87 6.09
C ARG A 3 7.47 5.70 5.19
N VAL A 4 6.46 4.91 4.85
CA VAL A 4 6.63 3.76 3.95
C VAL A 4 7.05 4.18 2.53
N VAL A 5 6.85 5.46 2.18
CA VAL A 5 7.23 6.05 0.90
C VAL A 5 7.39 7.57 1.02
N GLY A 6 8.31 8.15 0.25
CA GLY A 6 8.51 9.61 0.19
C GLY A 6 7.56 10.36 -0.77
N PHE A 7 7.33 11.65 -0.51
CA PHE A 7 6.44 12.53 -1.28
C PHE A 7 6.64 12.47 -2.80
N LYS A 8 7.88 12.56 -3.28
CA LYS A 8 8.18 12.57 -4.73
C LYS A 8 7.74 11.27 -5.42
N LYS A 9 7.86 10.15 -4.72
CA LYS A 9 7.53 8.84 -5.26
C LYS A 9 6.02 8.68 -5.40
N ILE A 10 5.27 9.03 -4.37
CA ILE A 10 3.80 8.99 -4.45
C ILE A 10 3.25 9.96 -5.48
N GLU A 11 3.81 11.18 -5.59
CA GLU A 11 3.45 12.12 -6.64
C GLU A 11 3.67 11.54 -8.05
N ALA A 12 4.82 10.90 -8.28
CA ALA A 12 5.14 10.28 -9.57
C ALA A 12 4.16 9.14 -9.92
N VAL A 13 3.86 8.26 -8.97
CA VAL A 13 2.89 7.16 -9.16
C VAL A 13 1.51 7.71 -9.50
N PHE A 14 1.01 8.69 -8.74
CA PHE A 14 -0.33 9.25 -8.95
C PHE A 14 -0.45 9.99 -10.29
N LYS A 15 0.61 10.70 -10.69
CA LYS A 15 0.68 11.35 -12.00
C LYS A 15 0.66 10.34 -13.13
N LYS A 16 1.45 9.25 -13.06
CA LYS A 16 1.51 8.21 -14.09
C LYS A 16 0.24 7.36 -14.14
N ALA A 17 -0.30 6.97 -12.98
CA ALA A 17 -1.42 6.05 -12.89
C ALA A 17 -2.78 6.69 -13.20
N ALA A 18 -2.98 7.91 -12.73
CA ALA A 18 -4.30 8.54 -12.73
C ALA A 18 -4.29 10.00 -13.23
N SER A 19 -3.14 10.52 -13.65
CA SER A 19 -2.98 11.93 -14.04
C SER A 19 -3.35 12.90 -12.91
N LEU A 20 -3.16 12.49 -11.66
CA LEU A 20 -3.43 13.28 -10.46
C LEU A 20 -2.17 14.04 -10.02
N GLU A 21 -2.36 15.26 -9.52
CA GLU A 21 -1.34 16.10 -8.92
C GLU A 21 -1.63 16.26 -7.42
N LEU A 22 -0.66 15.89 -6.58
CA LEU A 22 -0.78 15.95 -5.13
C LEU A 22 0.08 17.08 -4.58
N ASP A 23 -0.45 17.83 -3.62
CA ASP A 23 0.40 18.59 -2.70
C ASP A 23 0.85 17.70 -1.53
N LYS A 24 1.81 18.20 -0.75
CA LYS A 24 2.38 17.45 0.38
C LYS A 24 1.31 16.98 1.38
N SER A 25 0.35 17.83 1.70
CA SER A 25 -0.68 17.49 2.69
C SER A 25 -1.60 16.36 2.19
N LYS A 26 -1.97 16.36 0.92
CA LYS A 26 -2.77 15.28 0.31
C LYS A 26 -1.98 14.00 0.17
N ALA A 27 -0.71 14.11 -0.21
CA ALA A 27 0.20 12.97 -0.27
C ALA A 27 0.37 12.33 1.11
N ASP A 28 0.54 13.12 2.17
CA ASP A 28 0.65 12.60 3.54
C ASP A 28 -0.60 11.81 3.94
N ARG A 29 -1.81 12.33 3.67
CA ARG A 29 -3.06 11.61 3.93
C ARG A 29 -3.17 10.30 3.16
N ILE A 30 -2.73 10.28 1.90
CA ILE A 30 -2.75 9.06 1.10
C ILE A 30 -1.74 8.05 1.65
N ILE A 31 -0.56 8.51 2.09
CA ILE A 31 0.43 7.64 2.74
C ILE A 31 -0.16 7.04 4.02
N ASP A 32 -0.92 7.80 4.81
CA ASP A 32 -1.61 7.27 5.99
C ASP A 32 -2.57 6.12 5.62
N ILE A 33 -3.33 6.27 4.52
CA ILE A 33 -4.23 5.22 4.01
C ILE A 33 -3.43 3.99 3.59
N VAL A 34 -2.33 4.17 2.85
CA VAL A 34 -1.47 3.08 2.39
C VAL A 34 -0.86 2.33 3.57
N GLU A 35 -0.33 3.05 4.57
CA GLU A 35 0.25 2.48 5.79
C GLU A 35 -0.80 1.70 6.59
N LYS A 36 -1.99 2.29 6.82
CA LYS A 36 -3.13 1.61 7.47
C LYS A 36 -3.49 0.32 6.76
N LYS A 37 -3.68 0.36 5.44
CA LYS A 37 -4.07 -0.83 4.66
C LYS A 37 -2.98 -1.87 4.57
N PHE A 38 -1.72 -1.46 4.46
CA PHE A 38 -0.62 -2.41 4.51
C PHE A 38 -0.55 -3.12 5.87
N HIS A 39 -0.74 -2.39 6.97
CA HIS A 39 -0.81 -2.97 8.30
C HIS A 39 -1.99 -3.96 8.45
N ASP A 40 -3.18 -3.60 7.97
CA ASP A 40 -4.36 -4.50 7.99
C ASP A 40 -4.07 -5.83 7.25
N LEU A 41 -3.42 -5.77 6.08
CA LEU A 41 -3.01 -6.97 5.33
C LEU A 41 -2.03 -7.85 6.13
N LEU A 42 -1.10 -7.25 6.88
CA LEU A 42 -0.14 -7.98 7.72
C LEU A 42 -0.81 -8.66 8.91
N LEU A 43 -1.81 -8.02 9.53
CA LEU A 43 -2.55 -8.63 10.65
C LEU A 43 -3.28 -9.91 10.20
N VAL A 44 -3.92 -9.88 9.03
CA VAL A 44 -4.56 -11.07 8.46
C VAL A 44 -3.52 -12.14 8.10
N ALA A 45 -2.35 -11.73 7.61
CA ALA A 45 -1.26 -12.66 7.31
C ALA A 45 -0.73 -13.35 8.59
N VAL A 46 -0.65 -12.64 9.72
CA VAL A 46 -0.33 -13.23 11.03
C VAL A 46 -1.34 -14.31 11.43
N GLU A 47 -2.64 -14.05 11.25
CA GLU A 47 -3.69 -15.05 11.56
C GLU A 47 -3.55 -16.29 10.69
N LYS A 48 -3.40 -16.12 9.37
CA LYS A 48 -3.20 -17.23 8.41
C LYS A 48 -1.94 -18.04 8.68
N THR A 49 -0.85 -17.37 9.06
CA THR A 49 0.40 -18.03 9.46
C THR A 49 0.13 -19.00 10.62
N GLY A 50 -0.60 -18.53 11.64
CA GLY A 50 -1.00 -19.36 12.78
C GLY A 50 -1.94 -20.52 12.40
N PHE A 51 -2.95 -20.28 11.56
CA PHE A 51 -3.85 -21.33 11.06
C PHE A 51 -3.13 -22.42 10.27
N ASN A 52 -2.07 -22.05 9.55
CA ASN A 52 -1.24 -22.97 8.79
C ASN A 52 -0.17 -23.68 9.65
N GLY A 53 -0.16 -23.46 10.97
CA GLY A 53 0.82 -24.06 11.88
C GLY A 53 2.25 -23.61 11.63
N ARG A 54 2.44 -22.46 10.96
CA ARG A 54 3.74 -21.86 10.70
C ARG A 54 4.09 -20.82 11.76
N ASP A 55 5.38 -20.52 11.85
CA ASP A 55 5.96 -19.51 12.73
C ASP A 55 6.64 -18.37 11.95
N ILE A 56 6.47 -18.33 10.63
CA ILE A 56 7.04 -17.32 9.73
C ILE A 56 5.99 -16.92 8.69
N ILE A 57 5.84 -15.61 8.47
CA ILE A 57 4.86 -15.06 7.51
C ILE A 57 5.43 -15.17 6.11
N MET A 58 4.73 -15.88 5.23
CA MET A 58 5.13 -16.11 3.84
C MET A 58 4.24 -15.31 2.88
N PRO A 59 4.65 -15.12 1.61
CA PRO A 59 3.81 -14.44 0.61
C PRO A 59 2.40 -15.03 0.49
N ALA A 60 2.26 -16.34 0.65
CA ALA A 60 0.97 -17.04 0.60
C ALA A 60 0.01 -16.71 1.76
N ASP A 61 0.51 -16.13 2.87
CA ASP A 61 -0.34 -15.69 3.98
C ASP A 61 -0.99 -14.33 3.70
N MET A 62 -0.42 -13.53 2.80
CA MET A 62 -0.97 -12.21 2.48
C MET A 62 -2.36 -12.37 1.85
N PRO A 63 -3.39 -11.63 2.30
CA PRO A 63 -4.75 -11.76 1.78
C PRO A 63 -4.94 -10.99 0.47
N LEU A 64 -4.09 -11.26 -0.52
CA LEU A 64 -4.14 -10.55 -1.80
C LEU A 64 -5.25 -11.13 -2.66
N THR A 65 -6.16 -10.26 -3.09
CA THR A 65 -7.16 -10.62 -4.09
C THR A 65 -6.53 -10.63 -5.48
N LYS A 66 -7.17 -11.30 -6.44
CA LYS A 66 -6.73 -11.26 -7.85
C LYS A 66 -6.59 -9.83 -8.38
N GLY A 67 -7.50 -8.93 -8.01
CA GLY A 67 -7.42 -7.51 -8.42
C GLY A 67 -6.23 -6.78 -7.82
N PHE A 68 -5.82 -7.15 -6.60
CA PHE A 68 -4.60 -6.65 -5.99
C PHE A 68 -3.36 -7.15 -6.73
N GLU A 69 -3.30 -8.45 -7.05
CA GLU A 69 -2.20 -9.02 -7.84
C GLU A 69 -2.07 -8.38 -9.23
N GLU A 70 -3.20 -8.08 -9.88
CA GLU A 70 -3.20 -7.32 -11.13
C GLU A 70 -2.65 -5.91 -10.93
N SER A 71 -2.97 -5.26 -9.81
CA SER A 71 -2.42 -3.95 -9.45
C SER A 71 -0.90 -4.01 -9.18
N ILE A 72 -0.38 -5.08 -8.60
CA ILE A 72 1.08 -5.31 -8.50
C ILE A 72 1.71 -5.34 -9.90
N ARG A 73 1.15 -6.14 -10.82
CA ARG A 73 1.67 -6.26 -12.19
C ARG A 73 1.64 -4.91 -12.92
N GLU A 74 0.58 -4.15 -12.74
CA GLU A 74 0.43 -2.83 -13.35
C GLU A 74 1.36 -1.78 -12.73
N PHE A 75 1.61 -1.85 -11.42
CA PHE A 75 2.59 -0.98 -10.75
C PHE A 75 4.00 -1.19 -11.30
N LYS A 76 4.42 -2.46 -11.51
CA LYS A 76 5.73 -2.77 -12.12
C LYS A 76 5.93 -2.14 -13.50
N LYS A 77 4.85 -1.95 -14.28
CA LYS A 77 4.90 -1.32 -15.60
C LYS A 77 5.09 0.20 -15.54
N LEU A 78 4.90 0.83 -14.38
CA LEU A 78 5.11 2.27 -14.22
C LEU A 78 6.59 2.67 -14.17
N GLU A 79 7.49 1.69 -14.08
CA GLU A 79 8.94 1.92 -13.87
C GLU A 79 9.17 2.83 -12.64
N GLU A 80 8.36 2.62 -11.60
CA GLU A 80 8.49 3.28 -10.31
C GLU A 80 8.81 2.23 -9.24
N GLU A 81 9.79 2.54 -8.39
CA GLU A 81 10.20 1.65 -7.30
C GLU A 81 9.94 2.28 -5.92
N VAL A 82 9.55 1.44 -4.96
CA VAL A 82 9.52 1.78 -3.53
C VAL A 82 10.79 1.21 -2.91
N ASP A 83 11.45 1.96 -2.02
CA ASP A 83 12.66 1.48 -1.36
C ASP A 83 12.29 0.49 -0.25
N LEU A 84 12.84 -0.73 -0.31
CA LEU A 84 12.67 -1.73 0.73
C LEU A 84 13.09 -1.19 2.10
N LYS A 85 14.15 -0.38 2.16
CA LYS A 85 14.63 0.21 3.40
C LYS A 85 13.55 1.07 4.07
N ASP A 86 12.82 1.87 3.31
CA ASP A 86 11.74 2.72 3.84
C ASP A 86 10.60 1.87 4.42
N VAL A 87 10.29 0.75 3.76
CA VAL A 87 9.28 -0.22 4.24
C VAL A 87 9.72 -0.88 5.55
N LEU A 88 10.98 -1.34 5.63
CA LEU A 88 11.51 -1.96 6.85
C LEU A 88 11.56 -0.96 8.02
N LEU A 89 11.97 0.29 7.77
CA LEU A 89 11.95 1.36 8.77
C LEU A 89 10.53 1.69 9.26
N TYR A 90 9.53 1.58 8.39
CA TYR A 90 8.13 1.69 8.79
C TYR A 90 7.70 0.51 9.67
N LEU A 91 8.07 -0.72 9.32
CA LEU A 91 7.75 -1.91 10.11
C LEU A 91 8.35 -1.87 11.53
N GLU A 92 9.52 -1.25 11.70
CA GLU A 92 10.13 -1.03 13.03
C GLU A 92 9.35 -0.04 13.92
N GLN A 93 8.46 0.78 13.34
CA GLN A 93 7.69 1.79 14.07
C GLN A 93 6.29 1.33 14.49
N ILE A 94 5.75 0.28 13.86
CA ILE A 94 4.45 -0.30 14.23
C ILE A 94 4.61 -1.31 15.36
N PRO A 95 3.52 -1.66 16.08
CA PRO A 95 3.57 -2.77 17.03
C PRO A 95 4.13 -4.03 16.38
N PRO A 96 5.05 -4.75 17.05
CA PRO A 96 5.72 -5.90 16.46
C PRO A 96 4.70 -7.00 16.12
N LEU A 97 4.87 -7.59 14.95
CA LEU A 97 4.07 -8.74 14.52
C LEU A 97 4.41 -9.97 15.38
N LYS A 98 3.42 -10.85 15.56
CA LYS A 98 3.60 -12.10 16.33
C LYS A 98 4.65 -13.03 15.72
N TYR A 99 4.76 -13.03 14.39
CA TYR A 99 5.66 -13.90 13.63
C TYR A 99 6.60 -13.03 12.77
N PRO A 100 7.87 -13.44 12.59
CA PRO A 100 8.77 -12.78 11.65
C PRO A 100 8.29 -12.90 10.20
N ILE A 101 8.70 -11.93 9.37
CA ILE A 101 8.47 -11.93 7.93
C ILE A 101 9.57 -12.76 7.26
N SER A 102 9.19 -13.63 6.31
CA SER A 102 10.15 -14.39 5.49
C SER A 102 10.91 -13.47 4.53
N LYS A 103 12.14 -13.86 4.15
CA LYS A 103 12.92 -13.10 3.16
C LYS A 103 12.18 -12.96 1.83
N GLU A 104 11.51 -14.01 1.40
CA GLU A 104 10.70 -14.02 0.18
C GLU A 104 9.55 -13.00 0.25
N LEU A 105 8.96 -12.79 1.43
CA LEU A 105 7.95 -11.77 1.63
C LEU A 105 8.58 -10.36 1.69
N GLU A 106 9.70 -10.18 2.41
CA GLU A 106 10.43 -8.91 2.48
C GLU A 106 10.74 -8.36 1.07
N GLU A 107 11.25 -9.21 0.17
CA GLU A 107 11.63 -8.84 -1.19
C GLU A 107 10.46 -8.27 -2.02
N VAL A 108 9.22 -8.66 -1.72
CA VAL A 108 8.02 -8.23 -2.47
C VAL A 108 7.19 -7.16 -1.77
N LEU A 109 7.49 -6.80 -0.51
CA LEU A 109 6.77 -5.75 0.21
C LEU A 109 6.75 -4.40 -0.54
N PRO A 110 7.84 -3.93 -1.18
CA PRO A 110 7.82 -2.68 -1.94
C PRO A 110 6.75 -2.68 -3.04
N GLU A 111 6.51 -3.84 -3.66
CA GLU A 111 5.52 -4.00 -4.72
C GLU A 111 4.09 -3.90 -4.17
N TYR A 112 3.86 -4.35 -2.93
CA TYR A 112 2.56 -4.25 -2.28
C TYR A 112 2.23 -2.80 -1.91
N ILE A 113 3.21 -2.04 -1.43
CA ILE A 113 3.08 -0.60 -1.19
C ILE A 113 2.79 0.14 -2.50
N GLY A 114 3.55 -0.21 -3.55
CA GLY A 114 3.32 0.30 -4.90
C GLY A 114 1.91 0.03 -5.44
N ALA A 115 1.43 -1.20 -5.27
CA ALA A 115 0.09 -1.61 -5.65
C ALA A 115 -0.99 -0.88 -4.87
N LEU A 116 -0.83 -0.69 -3.55
CA LEU A 116 -1.76 0.10 -2.72
C LEU A 116 -1.84 1.55 -3.20
N MET A 117 -0.70 2.20 -3.48
CA MET A 117 -0.69 3.55 -4.08
C MET A 117 -1.45 3.59 -5.41
N LEU A 118 -1.21 2.60 -6.28
CA LEU A 118 -1.89 2.48 -7.57
C LEU A 118 -3.41 2.29 -7.40
N ILE A 119 -3.82 1.46 -6.45
CA ILE A 119 -5.23 1.22 -6.13
C ILE A 119 -5.90 2.52 -5.67
N VAL A 120 -5.30 3.26 -4.73
CA VAL A 120 -5.85 4.55 -4.26
C VAL A 120 -5.97 5.53 -5.43
N ALA A 121 -4.93 5.67 -6.26
CA ALA A 121 -4.96 6.55 -7.43
C ALA A 121 -6.10 6.18 -8.42
N ARG A 122 -6.31 4.87 -8.66
CA ARG A 122 -7.39 4.37 -9.51
C ARG A 122 -8.77 4.61 -8.90
N VAL A 123 -8.94 4.39 -7.59
CA VAL A 123 -10.22 4.67 -6.90
C VAL A 123 -10.57 6.15 -7.00
N LEU A 124 -9.63 7.06 -6.75
CA LEU A 124 -9.85 8.50 -6.93
C LEU A 124 -10.27 8.85 -8.36
N LYS A 125 -9.62 8.23 -9.37
CA LYS A 125 -10.00 8.41 -10.77
C LYS A 125 -11.43 7.93 -11.04
N GLN A 126 -11.83 6.78 -10.50
CA GLN A 126 -13.19 6.24 -10.65
C GLN A 126 -14.25 7.07 -9.91
N LEU A 127 -13.89 7.71 -8.80
CA LEU A 127 -14.74 8.67 -8.10
C LEU A 127 -14.95 9.98 -8.89
N GLY A 128 -14.25 10.17 -10.01
CA GLY A 128 -14.30 11.41 -10.79
C GLY A 128 -13.57 12.55 -10.11
N ALA A 129 -12.57 12.25 -9.27
CA ALA A 129 -11.76 13.28 -8.63
C ALA A 129 -11.10 14.18 -9.69
N HIS A 130 -11.08 15.48 -9.44
CA HIS A 130 -10.39 16.42 -10.30
C HIS A 130 -8.86 16.13 -10.30
N LYS A 131 -8.15 16.68 -11.27
CA LYS A 131 -6.68 16.57 -11.39
C LYS A 131 -5.95 16.82 -10.06
N LYS A 132 -6.48 17.73 -9.23
CA LYS A 132 -6.06 17.95 -7.85
C LYS A 132 -7.18 17.47 -6.93
N PRO A 133 -7.09 16.25 -6.36
CA PRO A 133 -8.18 15.69 -5.56
C PRO A 133 -8.41 16.52 -4.31
N SER A 134 -9.66 16.68 -3.91
CA SER A 134 -10.02 17.32 -2.65
C SER A 134 -9.73 16.40 -1.46
N VAL A 135 -9.77 16.94 -0.25
CA VAL A 135 -9.68 16.12 0.97
C VAL A 135 -10.86 15.15 1.04
N GLU A 136 -12.05 15.58 0.63
CA GLU A 136 -13.26 14.76 0.62
C GLU A 136 -13.13 13.58 -0.36
N ASP A 137 -12.49 13.77 -1.52
CA ASP A 137 -12.24 12.68 -2.48
C ASP A 137 -11.34 11.61 -1.87
N ILE A 138 -10.30 12.01 -1.13
CA ILE A 138 -9.37 11.10 -0.46
C ILE A 138 -10.08 10.33 0.65
N GLU A 139 -10.91 11.01 1.46
CA GLU A 139 -11.71 10.36 2.50
C GLU A 139 -12.76 9.40 1.92
N LYS A 140 -13.36 9.72 0.77
CA LYS A 140 -14.23 8.79 0.03
C LYS A 140 -13.47 7.56 -0.45
N ALA A 141 -12.27 7.76 -0.99
CA ALA A 141 -11.41 6.65 -1.42
C ALA A 141 -11.04 5.75 -0.24
N GLU A 142 -10.68 6.32 0.92
CA GLU A 142 -10.41 5.55 2.14
C GLU A 142 -11.62 4.69 2.54
N ARG A 143 -12.82 5.28 2.60
CA ARG A 143 -14.04 4.56 2.95
C ARG A 143 -14.34 3.40 1.99
N ILE A 144 -14.03 3.54 0.70
CA ILE A 144 -14.17 2.44 -0.27
C ILE A 144 -13.16 1.33 0.05
N LEU A 145 -11.91 1.69 0.37
CA LEU A 145 -10.90 0.69 0.71
C LEU A 145 -11.23 -0.02 2.02
N ASP A 146 -11.78 0.68 3.02
CA ASP A 146 -12.28 0.06 4.26
C ASP A 146 -13.38 -0.99 4.05
N LEU A 147 -14.06 -0.99 2.90
CA LEU A 147 -15.05 -2.02 2.54
C LEU A 147 -14.44 -3.22 1.80
N THR A 148 -13.18 -3.14 1.37
CA THR A 148 -12.58 -4.10 0.42
C THR A 148 -11.22 -4.63 0.84
N LEU A 149 -10.52 -3.95 1.76
CA LEU A 149 -9.18 -4.26 2.25
C LEU A 149 -9.12 -4.14 3.78
#